data_AF-A0A4S3LFC6-F1
#
_entry.id   AF-A0A4S3LFC6-F1
#
_cell.length_a   1.000
_cell.length_b   1.000
_cell.length_c   1.000
_cell.angle_alpha   90.00
_cell.angle_beta   90.00
_cell.angle_gamma   90.00
#
_symmetry.space_group_name_H-M   'P 1'
#
loop_
_entity.id
_entity.type
_entity.pdbx_description
1 polymer ?
#
loop_
_entity_poly.entity_id
_entity_poly.type
_entity_poly.pdbx_seq_one_letter_code
_entity_poly.pdbx_strand_id
1 'polypeptide(L)'
;MQTFNADIAIIGAGGAGLRAAIAAAEANPDLNIALISKVYPMRSHTVAAEGGSAAVTQDHDSFDLHFQDTVSGGDWLCEQDVVDHFVHQCPTEMAQLEIWGCPWSRKEDGSVNVRRFGGMKIERTWFAADKTGFHMLHTLFQTSLKYPQIKRFDEHFVLDILVDDGQVRGVVAINMMEGTRVQIRANAVVMATGGAGRVYRYNTNGGIVTGDGMGMAFRHGVPLRDMEFVQYHPTGLPGSGILMTEGCRGEGGILVNKDGYRYLQDYG
;
A
#
# COMPACT_ATOMS: atom_id res chain seq x y z
N MET A 1 6.11 -14.17 29.43
CA MET A 1 5.75 -13.24 28.34
C MET A 1 6.75 -12.09 28.41
N GLN A 2 7.58 -11.92 27.37
CA GLN A 2 8.55 -10.82 27.33
C GLN A 2 7.82 -9.50 27.08
N THR A 3 8.32 -8.39 27.63
CA THR A 3 7.74 -7.06 27.42
C THR A 3 8.75 -6.16 26.73
N PHE A 4 8.31 -5.45 25.69
CA PHE A 4 9.04 -4.37 25.03
C PHE A 4 8.25 -3.08 25.18
N ASN A 5 8.92 -1.96 25.47
CA ASN A 5 8.29 -0.65 25.55
C ASN A 5 8.68 0.16 24.31
N ALA A 6 7.69 0.69 23.60
CA ALA A 6 7.85 1.57 22.45
C ALA A 6 6.99 2.82 22.66
N ASP A 7 7.31 3.90 21.97
CA ASP A 7 6.42 5.06 21.89
C ASP A 7 5.29 4.77 20.88
N ILE A 8 5.65 4.15 19.76
CA ILE A 8 4.75 3.81 18.66
C ILE A 8 4.95 2.34 18.27
N ALA A 9 3.86 1.58 18.16
CA ALA A 9 3.84 0.25 17.57
C ALA A 9 3.13 0.28 16.20
N ILE A 10 3.81 -0.16 15.15
CA ILE A 10 3.29 -0.18 13.77
C ILE A 10 3.13 -1.65 13.36
N ILE A 11 1.91 -2.05 13.02
CA ILE A 11 1.57 -3.41 12.62
C ILE A 11 1.50 -3.50 11.10
N GLY A 12 2.41 -4.25 10.50
CA GLY A 12 2.55 -4.48 9.08
C GLY A 12 3.74 -3.73 8.48
N ALA A 13 4.60 -4.45 7.76
CA ALA A 13 5.77 -3.90 7.08
C ALA A 13 5.59 -3.80 5.55
N GLY A 14 4.36 -3.51 5.09
CA GLY A 14 4.11 -3.07 3.72
C GLY A 14 4.58 -1.62 3.50
N GLY A 15 4.38 -1.10 2.28
CA GLY A 15 4.81 0.27 1.93
C GLY A 15 4.29 1.33 2.91
N ALA A 16 3.02 1.28 3.28
CA ALA A 16 2.41 2.24 4.22
C ALA A 16 3.02 2.16 5.63
N GLY A 17 3.21 0.94 6.17
CA GLY A 17 3.80 0.76 7.50
C GLY A 17 5.27 1.20 7.57
N LEU A 18 6.05 0.90 6.54
CA LEU A 18 7.43 1.39 6.41
C LEU A 18 7.47 2.92 6.30
N ARG A 19 6.62 3.51 5.47
CA ARG A 19 6.57 4.98 5.32
C ARG A 19 6.18 5.67 6.63
N ALA A 20 5.22 5.13 7.37
CA ALA A 20 4.83 5.62 8.69
C ALA A 20 5.98 5.52 9.70
N ALA A 21 6.74 4.41 9.70
CA ALA A 21 7.90 4.25 10.57
C ALA A 21 9.00 5.28 10.26
N ILE A 22 9.28 5.51 8.97
CA ILE A 22 10.23 6.53 8.52
C ILE A 22 9.76 7.92 8.94
N ALA A 23 8.49 8.26 8.69
CA ALA A 23 7.93 9.57 9.06
C ALA A 23 8.05 9.84 10.56
N ALA A 24 7.72 8.86 11.40
CA ALA A 24 7.85 8.97 12.85
C ALA A 24 9.32 9.18 13.27
N ALA A 25 10.24 8.42 12.66
CA ALA A 25 11.66 8.53 12.94
C ALA A 25 12.27 9.87 12.49
N GLU A 26 11.80 10.43 11.38
CA GLU A 26 12.17 11.76 10.88
C GLU A 26 11.62 12.89 11.75
N ALA A 27 10.38 12.74 12.22
CA ALA A 27 9.72 13.74 13.05
C ALA A 27 10.37 13.90 14.43
N ASN A 28 10.83 12.79 15.03
CA ASN A 28 11.52 12.83 16.31
C ASN A 28 12.53 11.66 16.44
N PRO A 29 13.84 11.95 16.44
CA PRO A 29 14.91 10.95 16.60
C PRO A 29 14.88 10.17 17.92
N ASP A 30 14.25 10.71 18.96
CA ASP A 30 14.22 10.11 20.30
C ASP A 30 13.11 9.06 20.45
N LEU A 31 12.20 8.93 19.48
CA LEU A 31 11.11 7.95 19.54
C LEU A 31 11.62 6.53 19.36
N ASN A 32 11.22 5.63 20.25
CA ASN A 32 11.38 4.20 20.07
C ASN A 32 10.21 3.61 19.29
N ILE A 33 10.47 3.11 18.08
CA ILE A 33 9.44 2.67 17.14
C ILE A 33 9.51 1.15 16.97
N ALA A 34 8.44 0.44 17.29
CA ALA A 34 8.33 -1.00 17.04
C ALA A 34 7.60 -1.26 15.70
N LEU A 35 8.32 -1.72 14.68
CA LEU A 35 7.74 -2.15 13.40
C LEU A 35 7.57 -3.68 13.39
N ILE A 36 6.33 -4.14 13.45
CA ILE A 36 5.96 -5.53 13.70
C ILE A 36 5.34 -6.12 12.44
N SER A 37 5.80 -7.28 11.99
CA SER A 37 5.25 -7.90 10.78
C SER A 37 5.36 -9.41 10.80
N LYS A 38 4.31 -10.11 10.34
CA LYS A 38 4.30 -11.57 10.19
C LYS A 38 5.18 -12.08 9.04
N VAL A 39 5.71 -11.17 8.23
CA VAL A 39 6.68 -11.47 7.17
C VAL A 39 7.75 -10.38 7.13
N TYR A 40 8.91 -10.71 6.56
CA TYR A 40 9.89 -9.70 6.19
C TYR A 40 9.27 -8.62 5.28
N PRO A 41 9.71 -7.35 5.39
CA PRO A 41 9.13 -6.24 4.61
C PRO A 41 9.04 -6.55 3.11
N MET A 42 10.09 -7.15 2.55
CA MET A 42 10.23 -7.50 1.13
C MET A 42 9.29 -8.60 0.63
N ARG A 43 8.58 -9.27 1.55
CA ARG A 43 7.58 -10.30 1.26
C ARG A 43 6.16 -9.77 1.40
N SER A 44 5.98 -8.49 1.75
CA SER A 44 4.66 -7.85 1.79
C SER A 44 4.07 -7.72 0.38
N HIS A 45 2.74 -7.64 0.27
CA HIS A 45 2.07 -7.64 -1.03
C HIS A 45 2.31 -6.38 -1.85
N THR A 46 2.79 -5.28 -1.25
CA THR A 46 3.25 -4.08 -1.98
C THR A 46 4.26 -4.43 -3.07
N VAL A 47 5.10 -5.46 -2.88
CA VAL A 47 6.10 -5.92 -3.85
C VAL A 47 5.49 -6.35 -5.19
N ALA A 48 4.23 -6.80 -5.17
CA ALA A 48 3.54 -7.37 -6.32
C ALA A 48 2.82 -6.31 -7.18
N ALA A 49 2.87 -5.02 -6.82
CA ALA A 49 2.31 -3.98 -7.66
C ALA A 49 3.20 -3.74 -8.89
N GLU A 50 2.61 -3.84 -10.08
CA GLU A 50 3.35 -3.71 -11.35
C GLU A 50 3.11 -2.33 -11.99
N GLY A 51 1.83 -1.91 -12.00
CA GLY A 51 1.30 -0.80 -12.78
C GLY A 51 1.94 0.56 -12.55
N GLY A 52 1.98 1.04 -11.30
CA GLY A 52 2.53 2.36 -11.02
C GLY A 52 1.96 3.02 -9.78
N SER A 53 2.35 4.27 -9.55
CA SER A 53 1.80 5.16 -8.53
C SER A 53 1.50 6.52 -9.16
N ALA A 54 0.30 7.06 -8.98
CA ALA A 54 -0.13 8.26 -9.69
C ALA A 54 0.25 9.55 -8.95
N ALA A 55 0.83 10.51 -9.68
CA ALA A 55 1.13 11.85 -9.20
C ALA A 55 1.23 12.84 -10.37
N VAL A 56 0.68 14.03 -10.18
CA VAL A 56 0.74 15.12 -11.17
C VAL A 56 2.19 15.54 -11.37
N THR A 57 2.65 15.60 -12.62
CA THR A 57 4.04 15.99 -12.97
C THR A 57 4.15 16.69 -14.32
N GLN A 58 3.13 16.62 -15.17
CA GLN A 58 3.17 17.18 -16.52
C GLN A 58 2.69 18.63 -16.53
N ASP A 59 3.30 19.46 -17.36
CA ASP A 59 2.93 20.87 -17.52
C ASP A 59 1.47 21.09 -17.97
N HIS A 60 0.87 20.10 -18.63
CA HIS A 60 -0.51 20.13 -19.10
C HIS A 60 -1.49 19.33 -18.20
N ASP A 61 -1.01 18.84 -17.06
CA ASP A 61 -1.83 18.22 -16.02
C ASP A 61 -2.03 19.20 -14.84
N SER A 62 -2.97 18.91 -13.95
CA SER A 62 -3.20 19.74 -12.76
C SER A 62 -3.78 18.94 -11.61
N PHE A 63 -3.66 19.49 -10.39
CA PHE A 63 -4.28 18.90 -9.20
C PHE A 63 -5.81 18.82 -9.35
N ASP A 64 -6.44 19.83 -9.94
CA ASP A 64 -7.88 19.83 -10.21
C ASP A 64 -8.30 18.67 -11.13
N LEU A 65 -7.50 18.37 -12.17
CA LEU A 65 -7.79 17.25 -13.06
C LEU A 65 -7.62 15.89 -12.35
N HIS A 66 -6.58 15.75 -11.53
CA HIS A 66 -6.39 14.53 -10.74
C HIS A 66 -7.51 14.37 -9.70
N PHE A 67 -7.88 15.44 -9.00
CA PHE A 67 -8.99 15.50 -8.07
C PHE A 67 -10.30 15.07 -8.73
N GLN A 68 -10.62 15.65 -9.89
CA GLN A 68 -11.83 15.31 -10.65
C GLN A 68 -11.85 13.84 -11.07
N ASP A 69 -10.73 13.30 -11.55
CA ASP A 69 -10.62 11.89 -11.93
C ASP A 69 -10.82 10.98 -10.70
N THR A 70 -10.27 11.33 -9.54
CA THR A 70 -10.45 10.58 -8.29
C THR A 70 -11.88 10.65 -7.77
N VAL A 71 -12.49 11.83 -7.71
CA VAL A 71 -13.86 12.02 -7.21
C VAL A 71 -14.88 11.34 -8.12
N SER A 72 -14.71 11.49 -9.44
CA SER A 72 -15.58 10.84 -10.42
C SER A 72 -15.41 9.32 -10.39
N GLY A 73 -14.17 8.82 -10.28
CA GLY A 73 -13.89 7.38 -10.18
C GLY A 73 -14.33 6.76 -8.85
N GLY A 74 -14.38 7.55 -7.78
CA GLY A 74 -14.96 7.18 -6.49
C GLY A 74 -16.47 7.32 -6.41
N ASP A 75 -17.14 7.64 -7.52
CA ASP A 75 -18.59 7.85 -7.62
C ASP A 75 -19.13 8.81 -6.54
N TRP A 76 -18.38 9.89 -6.28
CA TRP A 76 -18.66 10.93 -5.28
C TRP A 76 -18.78 10.43 -3.82
N LEU A 77 -18.42 9.18 -3.53
CA LEU A 77 -18.47 8.62 -2.18
C LEU A 77 -17.21 8.94 -1.36
N CYS A 78 -16.13 9.38 -2.02
CA CYS A 78 -14.92 9.80 -1.36
C CYS A 78 -15.11 11.11 -0.57
N GLU A 79 -14.44 11.18 0.57
CA GLU A 79 -14.29 12.40 1.36
C GLU A 79 -13.35 13.36 0.60
N GLN A 80 -13.90 14.43 0.03
CA GLN A 80 -13.20 15.28 -0.94
C GLN A 80 -12.03 16.05 -0.34
N ASP A 81 -12.11 16.43 0.93
CA ASP A 81 -11.03 17.01 1.73
C ASP A 81 -9.83 16.05 1.88
N VAL A 82 -10.08 14.74 2.00
CA VAL A 82 -9.01 13.73 1.97
C VAL A 82 -8.42 13.60 0.57
N VAL A 83 -9.25 13.64 -0.47
CA VAL A 83 -8.79 13.58 -1.88
C VAL A 83 -7.95 14.81 -2.22
N ASP A 84 -8.38 16.01 -1.82
CA ASP A 84 -7.66 17.26 -2.04
C ASP A 84 -6.27 17.22 -1.40
N HIS A 85 -6.18 16.79 -0.14
CA HIS A 85 -4.89 16.58 0.52
C HIS A 85 -4.02 15.55 -0.23
N PHE A 86 -4.61 14.43 -0.64
CA PHE A 86 -3.92 13.36 -1.35
C PHE A 86 -3.29 13.85 -2.66
N VAL A 87 -4.06 14.50 -3.53
CA VAL A 87 -3.56 14.90 -4.86
C VAL A 87 -2.46 15.94 -4.80
N HIS A 88 -2.47 16.82 -3.79
CA HIS A 88 -1.43 17.81 -3.54
C HIS A 88 -0.16 17.20 -2.93
N GLN A 89 -0.29 16.13 -2.14
CA GLN A 89 0.85 15.48 -1.49
C GLN A 89 1.56 14.45 -2.40
N CYS A 90 0.84 13.86 -3.36
CA CYS A 90 1.35 12.84 -4.28
C CYS A 90 2.69 13.22 -4.95
N PRO A 91 2.86 14.39 -5.60
CA PRO A 91 4.12 14.74 -6.26
C PRO A 91 5.30 14.80 -5.30
N THR A 92 5.08 15.36 -4.10
CA THR A 92 6.11 15.47 -3.05
C THR A 92 6.61 14.09 -2.62
N GLU A 93 5.70 13.14 -2.35
CA GLU A 93 6.08 11.80 -1.92
C GLU A 93 6.74 10.99 -3.06
N MET A 94 6.31 11.16 -4.32
CA MET A 94 6.95 10.48 -5.46
C MET A 94 8.35 11.02 -5.74
N ALA A 95 8.55 12.34 -5.65
CA ALA A 95 9.86 12.97 -5.73
C ALA A 95 10.77 12.55 -4.56
N GLN A 96 10.22 12.41 -3.36
CA GLN A 96 10.98 11.93 -2.21
C GLN A 96 11.47 10.49 -2.40
N LEU A 97 10.63 9.61 -2.98
CA LEU A 97 11.05 8.25 -3.35
C LEU A 97 12.18 8.26 -4.39
N GLU A 98 12.14 9.19 -5.35
CA GLU A 98 13.23 9.38 -6.31
C GLU A 98 14.53 9.76 -5.61
N ILE A 99 14.50 10.72 -4.69
CA ILE A 99 15.65 11.16 -3.88
C ILE A 99 16.20 10.01 -3.03
N TRP A 100 15.33 9.14 -2.51
CA TRP A 100 15.74 7.93 -1.80
C TRP A 100 16.30 6.81 -2.69
N GLY A 101 16.23 6.97 -4.01
CA GLY A 101 16.83 6.07 -5.00
C GLY A 101 15.85 5.11 -5.67
N CYS A 102 14.54 5.38 -5.64
CA CYS A 102 13.57 4.64 -6.45
C CYS A 102 13.82 4.94 -7.95
N PRO A 103 14.11 3.92 -8.78
CA PRO A 103 14.49 4.14 -10.17
C PRO A 103 13.27 4.31 -11.08
N TRP A 104 12.60 5.46 -11.00
CA TRP A 104 11.53 5.81 -11.92
C TRP A 104 12.02 5.76 -13.38
N SER A 105 11.21 5.18 -14.27
CA SER A 105 11.50 5.15 -15.70
C SER A 105 11.59 6.57 -16.25
N ARG A 106 12.50 6.80 -17.20
CA ARG A 106 12.86 8.14 -17.69
C ARG A 106 12.50 8.34 -19.15
N LYS A 107 12.24 9.60 -19.51
CA LYS A 107 12.26 10.08 -20.90
C LYS A 107 13.72 10.30 -21.34
N GLU A 108 13.93 10.59 -22.62
CA GLU A 108 15.27 10.83 -23.18
C GLU A 108 15.99 12.03 -22.52
N ASP A 109 15.23 13.02 -22.05
CA ASP A 109 15.74 14.22 -21.36
C ASP A 109 16.09 13.99 -19.88
N GLY A 110 15.87 12.77 -19.35
CA GLY A 110 16.12 12.43 -17.95
C GLY A 110 14.98 12.76 -16.98
N SER A 111 13.91 13.40 -17.44
CA SER A 111 12.70 13.61 -16.65
C SER A 111 11.96 12.28 -16.42
N VAL A 112 11.12 12.22 -15.39
CA VAL A 112 10.32 11.01 -15.11
C VAL A 112 9.29 10.79 -16.21
N ASN A 113 9.22 9.55 -16.68
CA ASN A 113 8.21 9.12 -17.62
C ASN A 113 6.93 8.69 -16.89
N VAL A 114 5.78 8.97 -17.51
CA VAL A 114 4.45 8.62 -17.02
C VAL A 114 3.67 7.89 -18.10
N ARG A 115 2.74 7.02 -17.69
CA ARG A 115 1.87 6.27 -18.60
C ARG A 115 0.41 6.38 -18.23
N ARG A 116 -0.47 6.02 -19.17
CA ARG A 116 -1.90 5.88 -18.91
C ARG A 116 -2.15 4.64 -18.06
N PHE A 117 -2.98 4.81 -17.03
CA PHE A 117 -3.42 3.73 -16.15
C PHE A 117 -4.71 4.18 -15.46
N GLY A 118 -5.71 3.32 -15.36
CA GLY A 118 -6.90 3.54 -14.54
C GLY A 118 -7.77 4.73 -14.93
N GLY A 119 -8.29 4.77 -16.16
CA GLY A 119 -9.34 5.72 -16.56
C GLY A 119 -8.99 7.22 -16.49
N MET A 120 -7.72 7.57 -16.26
CA MET A 120 -7.26 8.96 -16.13
C MET A 120 -7.33 9.71 -17.47
N LYS A 121 -7.75 10.98 -17.42
CA LYS A 121 -7.81 11.84 -18.62
C LYS A 121 -6.41 12.17 -19.16
N ILE A 122 -5.52 12.59 -18.27
CA ILE A 122 -4.12 12.89 -18.55
C ILE A 122 -3.25 11.80 -17.91
N GLU A 123 -2.25 11.31 -18.62
CA GLU A 123 -1.31 10.33 -18.07
C GLU A 123 -0.48 10.93 -16.92
N ARG A 124 -0.56 10.30 -15.76
CA ARG A 124 0.16 10.74 -14.55
C ARG A 124 0.61 9.59 -13.67
N THR A 125 0.60 8.37 -14.21
CA THR A 125 1.04 7.19 -13.47
C THR A 125 2.54 7.03 -13.63
N TRP A 126 3.27 7.28 -12.55
CA TRP A 126 4.72 7.05 -12.44
C TRP A 126 4.96 5.55 -12.36
N PHE A 127 5.98 5.07 -13.07
CA PHE A 127 6.28 3.64 -13.13
C PHE A 127 7.79 3.38 -13.13
N ALA A 128 8.16 2.21 -12.63
CA ALA A 128 9.51 1.66 -12.75
C ALA A 128 9.41 0.34 -13.52
N ALA A 129 9.43 0.45 -14.86
CA ALA A 129 9.12 -0.63 -15.79
C ALA A 129 7.81 -1.37 -15.43
N ASP A 130 7.89 -2.67 -15.18
CA ASP A 130 6.80 -3.56 -14.76
C ASP A 130 6.89 -3.93 -13.26
N LYS A 131 7.75 -3.27 -12.48
CA LYS A 131 8.11 -3.64 -11.11
C LYS A 131 8.01 -2.48 -10.13
N THR A 132 7.03 -1.59 -10.34
CA THR A 132 6.90 -0.36 -9.55
C THR A 132 6.83 -0.62 -8.04
N GLY A 133 5.94 -1.51 -7.60
CA GLY A 133 5.78 -1.87 -6.19
C GLY A 133 7.01 -2.53 -5.58
N PHE A 134 7.70 -3.38 -6.36
CA PHE A 134 8.99 -3.95 -5.96
C PHE A 134 10.01 -2.83 -5.67
N HIS A 135 10.21 -1.92 -6.62
CA HIS A 135 11.18 -0.84 -6.45
C HIS A 135 10.82 0.10 -5.29
N MET A 136 9.57 0.56 -5.20
CA MET A 136 9.11 1.42 -4.11
C MET A 136 9.31 0.76 -2.74
N LEU A 137 8.94 -0.51 -2.59
CA LEU A 137 9.07 -1.24 -1.33
C LEU A 137 10.53 -1.44 -0.94
N HIS A 138 11.40 -1.79 -1.90
CA HIS A 138 12.83 -1.93 -1.67
C HIS A 138 13.45 -0.60 -1.22
N THR A 139 13.11 0.51 -1.88
CA THR A 139 13.58 1.86 -1.52
C THR A 139 13.13 2.26 -0.11
N LEU A 140 11.87 2.04 0.24
CA LEU A 140 11.36 2.32 1.59
C LEU A 140 12.06 1.47 2.65
N PHE A 141 12.19 0.16 2.41
CA PHE A 141 12.88 -0.74 3.34
C PHE A 141 14.33 -0.34 3.56
N GLN A 142 15.10 -0.13 2.49
CA GLN A 142 16.50 0.29 2.59
C GLN A 142 16.65 1.65 3.28
N THR A 143 15.72 2.57 3.04
CA THR A 143 15.69 3.86 3.73
C THR A 143 15.41 3.70 5.22
N SER A 144 14.50 2.81 5.61
CA SER A 144 14.20 2.53 7.03
C SER A 144 15.44 2.09 7.84
N LEU A 145 16.42 1.44 7.18
CA LEU A 145 17.66 0.99 7.83
C LEU A 145 18.57 2.17 8.29
N LYS A 146 18.34 3.38 7.78
CA LYS A 146 19.07 4.59 8.20
C LYS A 146 18.69 5.02 9.63
N TYR A 147 17.56 4.54 10.16
CA TYR A 147 16.98 4.99 11.43
C TYR A 147 17.12 3.89 12.50
N PRO A 148 18.16 3.91 13.35
CA PRO A 148 18.42 2.87 14.35
C PRO A 148 17.33 2.78 15.44
N GLN A 149 16.50 3.81 15.59
CA GLN A 149 15.37 3.85 16.51
C GLN A 149 14.16 3.04 16.03
N ILE A 150 14.12 2.62 14.75
CA ILE A 150 13.13 1.66 14.24
C ILE A 150 13.59 0.24 14.61
N LYS A 151 12.93 -0.37 15.60
CA LYS A 151 13.14 -1.76 15.98
C LYS A 151 12.17 -2.67 15.22
N ARG A 152 12.73 -3.56 14.41
CA ARG A 152 11.95 -4.50 13.59
C ARG A 152 11.69 -5.79 14.35
N PHE A 153 10.44 -6.22 14.34
CA PHE A 153 9.96 -7.51 14.81
C PHE A 153 9.47 -8.28 13.60
N ASP A 154 10.42 -8.83 12.83
CA ASP A 154 10.12 -9.66 11.66
C ASP A 154 9.58 -11.03 12.11
N GLU A 155 8.68 -11.61 11.31
CA GLU A 155 8.02 -12.90 11.59
C GLU A 155 7.35 -12.93 12.98
N HIS A 156 6.67 -11.83 13.31
CA HIS A 156 5.81 -11.71 14.49
C HIS A 156 4.36 -11.56 14.09
N PHE A 157 3.51 -12.48 14.53
CA PHE A 157 2.07 -12.44 14.27
C PHE A 157 1.36 -11.76 15.43
N VAL A 158 0.68 -10.64 15.18
CA VAL A 158 -0.10 -9.94 16.21
C VAL A 158 -1.41 -10.69 16.45
N LEU A 159 -1.67 -11.03 17.71
CA LEU A 159 -2.85 -11.78 18.14
C LEU A 159 -4.01 -10.85 18.50
N ASP A 160 -3.69 -9.78 19.23
CA ASP A 160 -4.67 -8.77 19.63
C ASP A 160 -4.01 -7.43 19.93
N ILE A 161 -4.80 -6.35 19.85
CA ILE A 161 -4.45 -5.05 20.41
C ILE A 161 -4.86 -5.00 21.88
N LEU A 162 -4.13 -4.24 22.68
CA LEU A 162 -4.40 -4.03 24.09
C LEU A 162 -5.13 -2.72 24.26
N VAL A 163 -6.33 -2.75 24.83
CA VAL A 163 -7.15 -1.56 25.08
C VAL A 163 -7.47 -1.46 26.55
N ASP A 164 -7.34 -0.27 27.11
CA ASP A 164 -7.60 0.07 28.50
C ASP A 164 -8.28 1.45 28.54
N ASP A 165 -9.44 1.54 29.18
CA ASP A 165 -10.29 2.75 29.22
C ASP A 165 -10.49 3.42 27.85
N GLY A 166 -10.72 2.61 26.80
CA GLY A 166 -10.92 3.08 25.43
C GLY A 166 -9.65 3.59 24.73
N GLN A 167 -8.49 3.48 25.37
CA GLN A 167 -7.20 3.85 24.80
C GLN A 167 -6.38 2.60 24.48
N VAL A 168 -5.72 2.61 23.33
CA VAL A 168 -4.76 1.56 23.00
C VAL A 168 -3.51 1.68 23.89
N ARG A 169 -3.05 0.57 24.44
CA ARG A 169 -1.86 0.44 25.30
C ARG A 169 -0.76 -0.42 24.70
N GLY A 170 -0.95 -0.88 23.46
CA GLY A 170 0.01 -1.68 22.72
C GLY A 170 -0.62 -2.92 22.10
N VAL A 171 0.18 -3.98 21.95
CA VAL A 171 -0.23 -5.22 21.28
C VAL A 171 0.37 -6.45 21.96
N VAL A 172 -0.26 -7.61 21.72
CA VAL A 172 0.32 -8.92 22.01
C VAL A 172 0.61 -9.64 20.71
N ALA A 173 1.83 -10.11 20.54
CA ALA A 173 2.26 -10.85 19.37
C ALA A 173 2.91 -12.18 19.77
N ILE A 174 3.00 -13.08 18.80
CA ILE A 174 3.77 -14.32 18.90
C ILE A 174 4.93 -14.26 17.90
N ASN A 175 6.14 -14.54 18.38
CA ASN A 175 7.27 -14.82 17.51
C ASN A 175 6.98 -16.14 16.79
N MET A 176 6.83 -16.11 15.47
CA MET A 176 6.36 -17.25 14.69
C MET A 176 7.37 -18.40 14.66
N MET A 177 8.67 -18.10 14.77
CA MET A 177 9.73 -19.10 14.77
C MET A 177 9.88 -19.77 16.14
N GLU A 178 9.84 -18.98 17.21
CA GLU A 178 10.07 -19.47 18.58
C GLU A 178 8.79 -19.94 19.28
N GLY A 179 7.62 -19.52 18.82
CA GLY A 179 6.34 -19.74 19.50
C GLY A 179 6.18 -18.93 20.81
N THR A 180 7.12 -18.02 21.11
CA THR A 180 7.12 -17.21 22.32
C THR A 180 6.19 -16.01 22.19
N ARG A 181 5.49 -15.68 23.27
CA ARG A 181 4.60 -14.51 23.34
C ARG A 181 5.35 -13.28 23.82
N VAL A 182 5.22 -12.18 23.07
CA VAL A 182 5.75 -10.86 23.39
C VAL A 182 4.60 -9.87 23.56
N GLN A 183 4.69 -9.05 24.60
CA GLN A 183 3.85 -7.88 24.80
C GLN A 183 4.66 -6.64 24.39
N ILE A 184 4.11 -5.83 23.49
CA ILE A 184 4.72 -4.56 23.08
C ILE A 184 3.81 -3.45 23.60
N ARG A 185 4.24 -2.73 24.62
CA ARG A 185 3.52 -1.59 25.19
C ARG A 185 3.82 -0.34 24.36
N ALA A 186 2.79 0.38 23.95
CA ALA A 186 2.91 1.61 23.19
C ALA A 186 1.73 2.55 23.45
N ASN A 187 1.99 3.85 23.40
CA ASN A 187 0.95 4.87 23.56
C ASN A 187 0.20 5.16 22.25
N ALA A 188 0.76 4.73 21.11
CA ALA A 188 0.13 4.82 19.81
C ALA A 188 0.32 3.51 19.03
N VAL A 189 -0.73 3.09 18.31
CA VAL A 189 -0.69 1.91 17.44
C VAL A 189 -1.18 2.28 16.04
N VAL A 190 -0.36 1.98 15.02
CA VAL A 190 -0.71 2.16 13.60
C VAL A 190 -0.95 0.80 12.96
N MET A 191 -2.06 0.63 12.24
CA MET A 191 -2.40 -0.61 11.54
C MET A 191 -2.25 -0.46 10.03
N ALA A 192 -1.25 -1.12 9.45
CA ALA A 192 -0.93 -1.17 8.02
C ALA A 192 -0.86 -2.62 7.52
N THR A 193 -1.90 -3.41 7.84
CA THR A 193 -1.87 -4.89 7.76
C THR A 193 -2.26 -5.50 6.41
N GLY A 194 -2.60 -4.66 5.43
CA GLY A 194 -3.15 -5.10 4.13
C GLY A 194 -4.67 -5.32 4.17
N GLY A 195 -5.23 -5.70 3.02
CA GLY A 195 -6.66 -5.99 2.87
C GLY A 195 -7.07 -7.40 3.25
N ALA A 196 -8.27 -7.81 2.82
CA ALA A 196 -8.86 -9.12 3.08
C ALA A 196 -9.14 -9.94 1.80
N GLY A 197 -8.42 -9.71 0.70
CA GLY A 197 -8.69 -10.36 -0.59
C GLY A 197 -8.65 -11.90 -0.56
N ARG A 198 -7.93 -12.50 0.41
CA ARG A 198 -7.85 -13.95 0.60
C ARG A 198 -9.15 -14.64 1.04
N VAL A 199 -10.21 -13.89 1.35
CA VAL A 199 -11.55 -14.47 1.60
C VAL A 199 -12.18 -15.04 0.32
N TYR A 200 -11.77 -14.57 -0.86
CA TYR A 200 -12.24 -15.06 -2.14
C TYR A 200 -11.40 -16.22 -2.65
N ARG A 201 -12.02 -17.21 -3.32
CA ARG A 201 -11.30 -18.39 -3.86
C ARG A 201 -10.30 -18.02 -4.96
N TYR A 202 -10.72 -17.18 -5.91
CA TYR A 202 -9.90 -16.70 -7.01
C TYR A 202 -9.53 -15.25 -6.77
N ASN A 203 -8.26 -14.98 -6.55
CA ASN A 203 -7.74 -13.65 -6.22
C ASN A 203 -6.27 -13.53 -6.63
N THR A 204 -5.77 -12.30 -6.70
CA THR A 204 -4.37 -11.95 -6.96
C THR A 204 -3.49 -11.99 -5.70
N ASN A 205 -4.09 -12.21 -4.52
CA ASN A 205 -3.49 -11.91 -3.23
C ASN A 205 -2.60 -13.05 -2.73
N GLY A 206 -1.45 -12.67 -2.16
CA GLY A 206 -0.63 -13.61 -1.39
C GLY A 206 -1.34 -14.08 -0.12
N GLY A 207 -0.96 -15.26 0.40
CA GLY A 207 -1.56 -15.88 1.60
C GLY A 207 -1.43 -15.08 2.91
N ILE A 208 -0.85 -13.88 2.86
CA ILE A 208 -0.67 -12.98 3.99
C ILE A 208 -1.70 -11.84 4.03
N VAL A 209 -2.48 -11.62 2.97
CA VAL A 209 -3.45 -10.51 2.85
C VAL A 209 -4.86 -10.98 3.24
N THR A 210 -5.02 -11.30 4.52
CA THR A 210 -6.13 -12.08 5.08
C THR A 210 -7.10 -11.29 5.95
N GLY A 211 -6.90 -9.98 6.09
CA GLY A 211 -7.76 -9.13 6.93
C GLY A 211 -7.56 -9.31 8.44
N ASP A 212 -6.42 -9.85 8.88
CA ASP A 212 -6.19 -10.12 10.31
C ASP A 212 -6.27 -8.84 11.16
N GLY A 213 -5.67 -7.75 10.69
CA GLY A 213 -5.64 -6.47 11.42
C GLY A 213 -6.98 -5.75 11.44
N MET A 214 -7.72 -5.72 10.32
CA MET A 214 -9.08 -5.17 10.31
C MET A 214 -10.00 -5.96 11.25
N GLY A 215 -9.86 -7.29 11.29
CA GLY A 215 -10.62 -8.15 12.18
C GLY A 215 -10.30 -7.88 13.65
N MET A 216 -9.04 -7.60 13.99
CA MET A 216 -8.65 -7.12 15.32
C MET A 216 -9.32 -5.78 15.64
N ALA A 217 -9.15 -4.76 14.79
CA ALA A 217 -9.70 -3.44 15.01
C ALA A 217 -11.22 -3.47 15.26
N PHE A 218 -11.94 -4.24 14.44
CA PHE A 218 -13.38 -4.40 14.53
C PHE A 218 -13.83 -5.04 15.86
N ARG A 219 -13.09 -6.03 16.37
CA ARG A 219 -13.37 -6.64 17.69
C ARG A 219 -13.24 -5.66 18.85
N HIS A 220 -12.45 -4.60 18.68
CA HIS A 220 -12.29 -3.51 19.65
C HIS A 220 -13.20 -2.30 19.37
N GLY A 221 -14.21 -2.47 18.51
CA GLY A 221 -15.24 -1.46 18.28
C GLY A 221 -14.86 -0.36 17.28
N VAL A 222 -13.73 -0.49 16.57
CA VAL A 222 -13.39 0.42 15.48
C VAL A 222 -14.32 0.13 14.28
N PRO A 223 -15.12 1.10 13.81
CA PRO A 223 -15.96 0.88 12.63
C PRO A 223 -15.09 0.64 11.39
N LEU A 224 -15.44 -0.40 10.63
CA LEU A 224 -14.90 -0.61 9.29
C LEU A 224 -15.88 0.02 8.30
N ARG A 225 -15.42 1.01 7.54
CA ARG A 225 -16.23 1.77 6.57
C ARG A 225 -16.09 1.18 5.17
N ASP A 226 -17.17 1.20 4.39
CA ASP A 226 -17.19 0.91 2.94
C ASP A 226 -16.68 -0.50 2.56
N MET A 227 -16.91 -1.50 3.42
CA MET A 227 -16.40 -2.87 3.25
C MET A 227 -17.07 -3.65 2.09
N GLU A 228 -18.20 -3.16 1.60
CA GLU A 228 -18.93 -3.70 0.44
C GLU A 228 -18.25 -3.39 -0.90
N PHE A 229 -17.36 -2.39 -0.96
CA PHE A 229 -16.69 -1.97 -2.19
C PHE A 229 -15.44 -2.83 -2.45
N VAL A 230 -15.61 -3.90 -3.23
CA VAL A 230 -14.54 -4.82 -3.62
C VAL A 230 -14.20 -4.67 -5.11
N GLN A 231 -12.95 -4.30 -5.41
CA GLN A 231 -12.48 -4.15 -6.78
C GLN A 231 -12.12 -5.51 -7.41
N TYR A 232 -12.64 -5.76 -8.63
CA TYR A 232 -12.22 -6.87 -9.47
C TYR A 232 -11.26 -6.37 -10.56
N HIS A 233 -10.13 -7.05 -10.72
CA HIS A 233 -9.20 -6.74 -11.80
C HIS A 233 -9.67 -7.42 -13.10
N PRO A 234 -9.73 -6.71 -14.24
CA PRO A 234 -10.28 -7.26 -15.49
C PRO A 234 -9.45 -8.39 -16.10
N THR A 235 -8.13 -8.40 -15.84
CA THR A 235 -7.20 -9.37 -16.45
C THR A 235 -6.40 -10.11 -15.37
N GLY A 236 -6.90 -11.27 -14.95
CA GLY A 236 -6.19 -12.22 -14.10
C GLY A 236 -6.01 -13.55 -14.83
N LEU A 237 -4.86 -14.21 -14.63
CA LEU A 237 -4.58 -15.50 -15.27
C LEU A 237 -5.58 -16.58 -14.82
N PRO A 238 -6.07 -17.41 -15.74
CA PRO A 238 -7.08 -18.42 -15.43
C PRO A 238 -6.54 -19.44 -14.43
N GLY A 239 -7.34 -19.73 -13.40
CA GLY A 239 -6.98 -20.66 -12.33
C GLY A 239 -6.07 -20.04 -11.27
N SER A 240 -4.87 -19.56 -11.65
CA SER A 240 -3.89 -19.02 -10.70
C SER A 240 -4.28 -17.66 -10.12
N GLY A 241 -5.03 -16.84 -10.86
CA GLY A 241 -5.43 -15.50 -10.44
C GLY A 241 -4.30 -14.47 -10.46
N ILE A 242 -3.12 -14.82 -10.98
CA ILE A 242 -1.98 -13.89 -11.07
C ILE A 242 -2.38 -12.70 -11.95
N LEU A 243 -2.04 -11.49 -11.48
CA LEU A 243 -2.35 -10.25 -12.16
C LEU A 243 -1.63 -10.19 -13.52
N MET A 244 -2.35 -9.76 -14.55
CA MET A 244 -1.78 -9.29 -15.80
C MET A 244 -1.97 -7.78 -15.83
N THR A 245 -0.89 -7.00 -15.68
CA THR A 245 -0.94 -5.55 -15.50
C THR A 245 -1.86 -4.85 -16.50
N GLU A 246 -2.65 -3.89 -15.99
CA GLU A 246 -3.40 -2.96 -16.84
C GLU A 246 -2.50 -2.16 -17.78
N GLY A 247 -1.20 -2.03 -17.45
CA GLY A 247 -0.20 -1.48 -18.34
C GLY A 247 -0.18 -2.17 -19.71
N CYS A 248 -0.50 -3.47 -19.80
CA CYS A 248 -0.63 -4.15 -21.09
C CYS A 248 -1.64 -3.47 -22.00
N ARG A 249 -2.78 -3.00 -21.46
CA ARG A 249 -3.81 -2.27 -22.22
C ARG A 249 -3.42 -0.82 -22.46
N GLY A 250 -2.78 -0.18 -21.48
CA GLY A 250 -2.24 1.17 -21.62
C GLY A 250 -1.21 1.29 -22.75
N GLU A 251 -0.44 0.24 -22.99
CA GLU A 251 0.59 0.14 -24.03
C GLU A 251 0.08 -0.49 -25.35
N GLY A 252 -1.25 -0.62 -25.53
CA GLY A 252 -1.88 -1.02 -26.80
C GLY A 252 -2.43 -2.45 -26.87
N GLY A 253 -2.35 -3.23 -25.80
CA GLY A 253 -3.01 -4.53 -25.69
C GLY A 253 -4.53 -4.43 -25.79
N ILE A 254 -5.15 -5.40 -26.45
CA ILE A 254 -6.61 -5.44 -26.70
C ILE A 254 -7.25 -6.70 -26.12
N LEU A 255 -8.49 -6.56 -25.66
CA LEU A 255 -9.32 -7.69 -25.24
C LEU A 255 -10.18 -8.17 -26.42
N VAL A 256 -10.15 -9.47 -26.68
CA VAL A 256 -10.95 -10.13 -27.72
C VAL A 256 -11.72 -11.30 -27.13
N ASN A 257 -12.89 -11.59 -27.72
CA ASN A 257 -13.69 -12.76 -27.34
C ASN A 257 -13.23 -14.02 -28.10
N LYS A 258 -13.98 -15.13 -27.94
CA LYS A 258 -13.69 -16.41 -28.59
C LYS A 258 -13.64 -16.36 -30.12
N ASP A 259 -14.27 -15.36 -30.74
CA ASP A 259 -14.37 -15.18 -32.19
C ASP A 259 -13.31 -14.18 -32.72
N GLY A 260 -12.43 -13.69 -31.86
CA GLY A 260 -11.43 -12.66 -32.18
C GLY A 260 -12.00 -11.24 -32.24
N TYR A 261 -13.26 -11.04 -31.86
CA TYR A 261 -13.92 -9.74 -31.90
C TYR A 261 -13.59 -8.86 -30.69
N ARG A 262 -13.32 -7.57 -30.93
CA ARG A 262 -13.02 -6.54 -29.92
C ARG A 262 -14.30 -6.04 -29.25
N TYR A 263 -14.87 -6.87 -28.38
CA TYR A 263 -16.21 -6.69 -27.81
C TYR A 263 -16.43 -5.43 -26.97
N LEU A 264 -15.38 -4.76 -26.49
CA LEU A 264 -15.56 -3.55 -25.66
C LEU A 264 -16.19 -2.37 -26.42
N GLN A 265 -16.15 -2.36 -27.76
CA GLN A 265 -16.84 -1.34 -28.55
C GLN A 265 -18.36 -1.32 -28.35
N ASP A 266 -18.93 -2.42 -27.83
CA ASP A 266 -20.36 -2.54 -27.56
C ASP A 266 -20.78 -1.89 -26.21
N TYR A 267 -19.82 -1.50 -25.36
CA TYR A 267 -20.07 -1.12 -23.97
C TYR A 267 -19.68 0.32 -23.59
N GLY A 268 -19.26 1.14 -24.56
CA GLY A 268 -18.92 2.56 -24.39
C GLY A 268 -17.45 2.89 -24.58
#